data_AF-A0A520GU63-F1
#
_entry.id   AF-A0A520GU63-F1
#
_cell.length_a   1.000
_cell.length_b   1.000
_cell.length_c   1.000
_cell.angle_alpha   90.00
_cell.angle_beta   90.00
_cell.angle_gamma   90.00
#
_symmetry.space_group_name_H-M   'P 1'
#
loop_
_entity.id
_entity.type
_entity.pdbx_description
1 polymer ?
#
loop_
_entity_poly.entity_id
_entity_poly.type
_entity_poly.pdbx_seq_one_letter_code
_entity_poly.pdbx_strand_id
1 'polypeptide(L)'
;LAGYDEAAARRIPGLAGVVKSKRWIAAAAASWWQAERALDAMKPRFAGAKSLDTAQVATWLREAAKDAGTLVALTGDVETALADGNAVFTANFSIAPAIHAPLETASATARFADGKLELWIASQAPEAARRAAAQAVGIATESVTLYPVPAGGSFDARLEKQHASEVAQIAKALGRPVQLTWSRFEEMKALSPRTPVGIALTAKLDTGTLLPIAWRARIACPATMREFGARLFANATPEAARAAAAGEADPLACEGAVPPYGIANVAVEHVPVTLPMSTARLRGNAPAYTAFASESFVDELARRAGRDPLLFRLGMLGEAPRLAEVLRRVGRIGEWDG
;
A
#
# COMPACT_ATOMS: atom_id res chain seq x y z
N LEU A 1 -11.99 19.24 11.20
CA LEU A 1 -12.21 19.35 12.66
C LEU A 1 -13.58 19.98 12.91
N ALA A 2 -14.50 19.30 13.59
CA ALA A 2 -15.87 19.74 13.88
C ALA A 2 -16.01 20.43 15.25
N GLY A 3 -15.14 20.11 16.21
CA GLY A 3 -15.11 20.81 17.50
C GLY A 3 -14.15 20.15 18.49
N TYR A 4 -13.73 20.88 19.52
CA TYR A 4 -12.87 20.42 20.62
C TYR A 4 -13.05 21.36 21.82
N ASP A 5 -12.71 20.91 23.02
CA ASP A 5 -12.72 21.71 24.26
C ASP A 5 -11.35 22.36 24.49
N GLU A 6 -11.15 23.57 23.96
CA GLU A 6 -9.89 24.30 24.11
C GLU A 6 -9.56 24.64 25.58
N ALA A 7 -10.58 24.91 26.41
CA ALA A 7 -10.39 25.25 27.80
C ALA A 7 -9.89 24.05 28.62
N ALA A 8 -10.26 22.82 28.24
CA ALA A 8 -9.72 21.61 28.83
C ALA A 8 -8.21 21.46 28.59
N ALA A 9 -7.70 21.79 27.40
CA ALA A 9 -6.27 21.75 27.11
C ALA A 9 -5.47 22.67 28.03
N ARG A 10 -5.94 23.90 28.25
CA ARG A 10 -5.26 24.93 29.05
C ARG A 10 -5.08 24.54 30.53
N ARG A 11 -5.82 23.54 31.02
CA ARG A 11 -5.69 23.00 32.37
C ARG A 11 -4.53 22.01 32.51
N ILE A 12 -3.90 21.60 31.41
CA ILE A 12 -2.75 20.69 31.44
C ILE A 12 -1.46 21.47 31.72
N PRO A 13 -0.73 21.18 32.81
CA PRO A 13 0.53 21.82 33.10
C PRO A 13 1.56 21.58 31.98
N GLY A 14 2.35 22.62 31.67
CA GLY A 14 3.40 22.52 30.67
C GLY A 14 2.93 22.56 29.21
N LEU A 15 1.63 22.84 28.95
CA LEU A 15 1.13 23.08 27.60
C LEU A 15 1.83 24.31 27.00
N ALA A 16 2.48 24.13 25.85
CA ALA A 16 3.10 25.18 25.06
C ALA A 16 2.12 25.78 24.04
N GLY A 17 1.17 24.99 23.54
CA GLY A 17 0.12 25.47 22.65
C GLY A 17 -0.65 24.36 21.98
N VAL A 18 -1.73 24.75 21.30
CA VAL A 18 -2.56 23.88 20.45
C VAL A 18 -2.53 24.44 19.04
N VAL A 19 -2.14 23.61 18.07
CA VAL A 19 -2.07 23.98 16.66
C VAL A 19 -3.11 23.16 15.90
N LYS A 20 -3.90 23.82 15.05
CA LYS A 20 -4.98 23.18 14.29
C LYS A 20 -4.82 23.37 12.80
N SER A 21 -5.25 22.35 12.07
CA SER A 21 -5.40 22.35 10.62
C SER A 21 -6.82 21.93 10.25
N LYS A 22 -7.12 21.91 8.95
CA LYS A 22 -8.40 21.39 8.44
C LYS A 22 -8.59 19.91 8.81
N ARG A 23 -7.50 19.13 8.80
CA ARG A 23 -7.51 17.66 8.91
C ARG A 23 -7.00 17.09 10.23
N TRP A 24 -6.28 17.86 11.03
CA TRP A 24 -5.65 17.39 12.27
C TRP A 24 -5.62 18.51 13.32
N ILE A 25 -5.36 18.12 14.56
CA ILE A 25 -5.08 19.01 15.69
C ILE A 25 -3.90 18.41 16.46
N ALA A 26 -3.00 19.26 16.95
CA ALA A 26 -1.84 18.87 17.72
C ALA A 26 -1.79 19.68 19.01
N ALA A 27 -1.43 19.03 20.11
CA ALA A 27 -1.02 19.69 21.33
C ALA A 27 0.50 19.61 21.44
N ALA A 28 1.14 20.69 21.85
CA ALA A 28 2.55 20.72 22.19
C ALA A 28 2.70 21.06 23.67
N ALA A 29 3.54 20.31 24.37
CA ALA A 29 3.80 20.49 25.80
C ALA A 29 5.27 20.18 26.12
N ALA A 30 5.67 20.38 27.38
CA ALA A 30 7.04 20.09 27.85
C ALA A 30 7.40 18.59 27.78
N SER A 31 6.42 17.70 27.68
CA SER A 31 6.62 16.27 27.45
C SER A 31 5.52 15.72 26.55
N TRP A 32 5.83 14.62 25.84
CA TRP A 32 4.85 13.89 25.03
C TRP A 32 3.61 13.49 25.85
N TRP A 33 3.81 13.00 27.08
CA TRP A 33 2.70 12.60 27.96
C TRP A 33 1.73 13.75 28.27
N GLN A 34 2.25 14.96 28.49
CA GLN A 34 1.38 16.14 28.69
C GLN A 34 0.64 16.54 27.41
N ALA A 35 1.27 16.40 26.24
CA ALA A 35 0.62 16.65 24.97
C ALA A 35 -0.54 15.67 24.71
N GLU A 36 -0.33 14.37 24.94
CA GLU A 36 -1.38 13.34 24.85
C GLU A 36 -2.54 13.63 25.80
N ARG A 37 -2.24 13.93 27.08
CA ARG A 37 -3.28 14.30 28.05
C ARG A 37 -4.08 15.53 27.64
N ALA A 38 -3.45 16.48 26.95
CA ALA A 38 -4.16 17.63 26.40
C ALA A 38 -5.07 17.24 25.24
N LEU A 39 -4.64 16.37 24.33
CA LEU A 39 -5.48 15.83 23.26
C LEU A 39 -6.70 15.06 23.82
N ASP A 40 -6.48 14.20 24.81
CA ASP A 40 -7.54 13.45 25.49
C ASP A 40 -8.56 14.39 26.17
N ALA A 41 -8.06 15.42 26.87
CA ALA A 41 -8.90 16.39 27.55
C ALA A 41 -9.72 17.24 26.56
N MET A 42 -9.13 17.61 25.42
CA MET A 42 -9.79 18.38 24.36
C MET A 42 -10.89 17.62 23.65
N LYS A 43 -10.85 16.28 23.62
CA LYS A 43 -11.83 15.42 22.92
C LYS A 43 -12.15 15.92 21.49
N PRO A 44 -11.15 16.02 20.61
CA PRO A 44 -11.37 16.55 19.26
C PRO A 44 -12.31 15.66 18.46
N ARG A 45 -13.32 16.28 17.85
CA ARG A 45 -14.33 15.63 17.00
C ARG A 45 -14.09 16.03 15.56
N PHE A 46 -14.11 15.06 14.66
CA PHE A 46 -13.96 15.27 13.23
C PHE A 46 -15.26 14.88 12.52
N ALA A 47 -15.74 15.74 11.63
CA ALA A 47 -16.79 15.38 10.68
C ALA A 47 -16.13 14.89 9.38
N GLY A 48 -16.78 13.97 8.68
CA GLY A 48 -16.23 13.38 7.45
C GLY A 48 -17.04 12.20 6.94
N ALA A 49 -16.48 11.51 5.95
CA ALA A 49 -17.09 10.34 5.33
C ALA A 49 -17.42 9.24 6.35
N LYS A 50 -18.46 8.46 6.05
CA LYS A 50 -18.83 7.29 6.84
C LYS A 50 -17.69 6.28 6.86
N SER A 51 -17.59 5.52 7.95
CA SER A 51 -16.67 4.39 8.05
C SER A 51 -16.89 3.42 6.89
N LEU A 52 -15.79 2.97 6.29
CA LEU A 52 -15.80 1.90 5.30
C LEU A 52 -15.88 0.55 6.01
N ASP A 53 -16.82 -0.28 5.59
CA ASP A 53 -16.84 -1.68 5.98
C ASP A 53 -15.89 -2.48 5.10
N THR A 54 -14.96 -3.19 5.74
CA THR A 54 -13.96 -4.02 5.04
C THR A 54 -14.63 -5.18 4.30
N ALA A 55 -15.71 -5.76 4.84
CA ALA A 55 -16.44 -6.85 4.17
C ALA A 55 -17.14 -6.36 2.90
N GLN A 56 -17.72 -5.16 2.96
CA GLN A 56 -18.33 -4.50 1.80
C GLN A 56 -17.29 -4.19 0.72
N VAL A 57 -16.12 -3.65 1.09
CA VAL A 57 -15.02 -3.39 0.14
C VAL A 57 -14.53 -4.69 -0.50
N ALA A 58 -14.32 -5.75 0.29
CA ALA A 58 -13.90 -7.05 -0.24
C ALA A 58 -14.93 -7.61 -1.24
N THR A 59 -16.23 -7.41 -0.97
CA THR A 59 -17.29 -7.79 -1.90
C THR A 59 -17.24 -6.99 -3.20
N TRP A 60 -17.06 -5.67 -3.15
CA TRP A 60 -16.94 -4.84 -4.36
C TRP A 60 -15.79 -5.29 -5.25
N LEU A 61 -14.62 -5.54 -4.66
CA LEU A 61 -13.44 -5.96 -5.41
C LEU A 61 -13.60 -7.36 -6.01
N ARG A 62 -14.20 -8.29 -5.26
CA ARG A 62 -14.49 -9.65 -5.75
C ARG A 62 -15.47 -9.65 -6.91
N GLU A 63 -16.51 -8.83 -6.86
CA GLU A 63 -17.47 -8.71 -7.96
C GLU A 63 -16.84 -8.03 -9.17
N ALA A 64 -16.08 -6.95 -8.97
CA ALA A 64 -15.36 -6.27 -10.05
C ALA A 64 -14.34 -7.19 -10.76
N ALA A 65 -13.68 -8.10 -10.05
CA ALA A 65 -12.72 -9.03 -10.66
C ALA A 65 -13.34 -9.99 -11.70
N LYS A 66 -14.68 -10.08 -11.77
CA LYS A 66 -15.40 -10.86 -12.80
C LYS A 66 -15.51 -10.11 -14.12
N ASP A 67 -15.49 -8.79 -14.10
CA ASP A 67 -15.64 -7.93 -15.27
C ASP A 67 -14.36 -7.91 -16.10
N ALA A 68 -14.47 -7.56 -17.38
CA ALA A 68 -13.30 -7.35 -18.23
C ALA A 68 -12.47 -6.16 -17.72
N GLY A 69 -11.15 -6.33 -17.68
CA GLY A 69 -10.22 -5.27 -17.32
C GLY A 69 -9.47 -4.70 -18.52
N THR A 70 -8.56 -3.78 -18.22
CA THR A 70 -7.58 -3.30 -19.19
C THR A 70 -6.42 -4.29 -19.26
N LEU A 71 -6.10 -4.77 -20.46
CA LEU A 71 -4.99 -5.68 -20.71
C LEU A 71 -3.65 -5.02 -20.35
N VAL A 72 -2.89 -5.63 -19.45
CA VAL A 72 -1.56 -5.16 -19.03
C VAL A 72 -0.44 -6.06 -19.53
N ALA A 73 -0.72 -7.34 -19.80
CA ALA A 73 0.20 -8.29 -20.40
C ALA A 73 -0.56 -9.33 -21.24
N LEU A 74 0.02 -9.72 -22.37
CA LEU A 74 -0.52 -10.74 -23.26
C LEU A 74 0.60 -11.59 -23.85
N THR A 75 0.38 -12.89 -23.92
CA THR A 75 1.20 -13.87 -24.65
C THR A 75 0.24 -14.87 -25.28
N GLY A 76 0.43 -15.19 -26.56
CA GLY A 76 -0.47 -16.09 -27.29
C GLY A 76 -1.89 -15.53 -27.46
N ASP A 77 -2.86 -16.44 -27.61
CA ASP A 77 -4.29 -16.13 -27.78
C ASP A 77 -5.13 -16.84 -26.71
N VAL A 78 -5.29 -16.15 -25.57
CA VAL A 78 -6.02 -16.67 -24.41
C VAL A 78 -7.52 -16.78 -24.66
N GLU A 79 -8.10 -15.87 -25.45
CA GLU A 79 -9.54 -15.91 -25.73
C GLU A 79 -9.89 -17.19 -26.49
N THR A 80 -9.17 -17.48 -27.57
CA THR A 80 -9.36 -18.71 -28.34
C THR A 80 -9.07 -19.95 -27.50
N ALA A 81 -7.98 -19.94 -26.72
CA ALA A 81 -7.60 -21.09 -25.90
C ALA A 81 -8.65 -21.46 -24.84
N LEU A 82 -9.38 -20.47 -24.29
CA LEU A 82 -10.42 -20.65 -23.28
C LEU A 82 -11.84 -20.82 -23.83
N ALA A 83 -12.06 -20.65 -25.14
CA ALA A 83 -13.40 -20.49 -25.74
C ALA A 83 -14.33 -21.72 -25.60
N ASP A 84 -13.78 -22.93 -25.63
CA ASP A 84 -14.59 -24.17 -25.55
C ASP A 84 -15.05 -24.51 -24.13
N GLY A 85 -14.53 -23.83 -23.09
CA GLY A 85 -14.85 -24.07 -21.68
C GLY A 85 -14.38 -25.42 -21.10
N ASN A 86 -13.76 -26.29 -21.91
CA ASN A 86 -13.36 -27.62 -21.48
C ASN A 86 -12.10 -27.58 -20.61
N ALA A 87 -12.12 -28.28 -19.48
CA ALA A 87 -11.02 -28.30 -18.49
C ALA A 87 -10.58 -26.89 -18.04
N VAL A 88 -11.52 -25.93 -18.04
CA VAL A 88 -11.33 -24.58 -17.55
C VAL A 88 -11.70 -24.51 -16.07
N PHE A 89 -10.79 -23.98 -15.26
CA PHE A 89 -10.97 -23.81 -13.83
C PHE A 89 -10.79 -22.34 -13.47
N THR A 90 -11.62 -21.86 -12.54
CA THR A 90 -11.53 -20.49 -12.03
C THR A 90 -11.49 -20.52 -10.51
N ALA A 91 -10.58 -19.76 -9.93
CA ALA A 91 -10.49 -19.49 -8.49
C ALA A 91 -10.52 -17.99 -8.22
N ASN A 92 -11.11 -17.59 -7.10
CA ASN A 92 -11.19 -16.20 -6.67
C ASN A 92 -10.45 -16.02 -5.35
N PHE A 93 -9.60 -15.00 -5.27
CA PHE A 93 -8.81 -14.66 -4.10
C PHE A 93 -9.17 -13.26 -3.62
N SER A 94 -9.17 -13.08 -2.29
CA SER A 94 -9.37 -11.78 -1.66
C SER A 94 -8.21 -11.46 -0.75
N ILE A 95 -7.70 -10.24 -0.89
CA ILE A 95 -6.53 -9.76 -0.17
C ILE A 95 -6.99 -8.60 0.71
N ALA A 96 -6.95 -8.81 2.02
CA ALA A 96 -7.30 -7.80 3.00
C ALA A 96 -6.33 -6.59 2.95
N PRO A 97 -6.78 -5.38 3.31
CA PRO A 97 -5.85 -4.28 3.52
C PRO A 97 -4.90 -4.60 4.68
N ALA A 98 -3.68 -4.06 4.64
CA ALA A 98 -2.67 -4.29 5.68
C ALA A 98 -1.94 -2.99 6.00
N ILE A 99 -1.62 -2.77 7.27
CA ILE A 99 -0.88 -1.58 7.70
C ILE A 99 0.59 -1.92 7.94
N HIS A 100 1.47 -0.94 7.74
CA HIS A 100 2.92 -1.12 7.81
C HIS A 100 3.43 -1.47 9.19
N ALA A 101 2.81 -0.87 10.22
CA ALA A 101 3.12 -1.06 11.64
C ALA A 101 4.63 -1.17 11.96
N PRO A 102 5.50 -0.24 11.49
CA PRO A 102 6.91 -0.24 11.90
C PRO A 102 7.02 -0.10 13.42
N LEU A 103 8.03 -0.71 14.07
CA LEU A 103 8.18 -0.67 15.52
C LEU A 103 8.28 0.77 16.06
N GLU A 104 9.10 1.59 15.40
CA GLU A 104 9.15 3.02 15.65
C GLU A 104 7.99 3.71 14.91
N THR A 105 7.14 4.42 15.65
CA THR A 105 6.09 5.25 15.04
C THR A 105 6.67 6.47 14.32
N ALA A 106 5.90 7.07 13.44
CA ALA A 106 6.29 8.30 12.77
C ALA A 106 6.66 9.37 13.82
N SER A 107 7.89 9.87 13.70
CA SER A 107 8.46 10.90 14.56
C SER A 107 9.33 11.84 13.74
N ALA A 108 9.37 13.12 14.14
CA ALA A 108 10.21 14.12 13.52
C ALA A 108 10.48 15.27 14.48
N THR A 109 11.68 15.85 14.42
CA THR A 109 11.99 17.13 15.05
C THR A 109 12.01 18.22 13.99
N ALA A 110 11.44 19.38 14.26
CA ALA A 110 11.62 20.55 13.40
C ALA A 110 11.94 21.81 14.20
N ARG A 111 12.75 22.68 13.58
CA ARG A 111 13.02 24.04 14.04
C ARG A 111 12.80 25.00 12.89
N PHE A 112 11.90 25.95 13.08
CA PHE A 112 11.64 27.03 12.13
C PHE A 112 12.11 28.36 12.70
N ALA A 113 13.13 28.95 12.10
CA ALA A 113 13.71 30.22 12.54
C ALA A 113 14.27 30.99 11.33
N ASP A 114 14.11 32.32 11.32
CA ASP A 114 14.71 33.21 10.31
C ASP A 114 14.40 32.80 8.86
N GLY A 115 13.18 32.32 8.61
CA GLY A 115 12.74 31.86 7.28
C GLY A 115 13.33 30.54 6.82
N LYS A 116 14.05 29.83 7.70
CA LYS A 116 14.67 28.52 7.44
C LYS A 116 14.01 27.43 8.29
N LEU A 117 13.90 26.24 7.71
CA LEU A 117 13.39 25.05 8.37
C LEU A 117 14.49 24.00 8.46
N GLU A 118 14.78 23.56 9.68
CA GLU A 118 15.57 22.36 9.93
C GLU A 118 14.64 21.22 10.31
N LEU A 119 14.88 20.04 9.75
CA LEU A 119 14.04 18.86 9.89
C LEU A 119 14.89 17.61 10.15
N TRP A 120 14.75 16.99 11.32
CA TRP A 120 15.32 15.67 11.63
C TRP A 120 14.22 14.64 11.48
N ILE A 121 14.33 13.78 10.47
CA ILE A 121 13.27 12.82 10.14
C ILE A 121 13.83 11.57 9.46
N ALA A 122 13.29 10.41 9.84
CA ALA A 122 13.48 9.18 9.11
C ALA A 122 12.56 9.20 7.88
N SER A 123 13.13 9.28 6.67
CA SER A 123 12.35 9.30 5.42
C SER A 123 12.96 8.41 4.34
N GLN A 124 12.11 7.68 3.62
CA GLN A 124 12.49 6.97 2.41
C GLN A 124 12.47 7.88 1.17
N ALA A 125 11.91 9.08 1.28
CA ALA A 125 11.87 10.07 0.20
C ALA A 125 12.25 11.47 0.72
N PRO A 126 13.52 11.70 1.12
CA PRO A 126 13.95 12.93 1.78
C PRO A 126 13.62 14.20 0.99
N GLU A 127 13.84 14.20 -0.32
CA GLU A 127 13.56 15.38 -1.15
C GLU A 127 12.06 15.68 -1.26
N ALA A 128 11.22 14.65 -1.34
CA ALA A 128 9.77 14.83 -1.30
C ALA A 128 9.32 15.37 0.06
N ALA A 129 9.91 14.88 1.16
CA ALA A 129 9.64 15.38 2.51
C ALA A 129 10.03 16.85 2.67
N ARG A 130 11.22 17.26 2.18
CA ARG A 130 11.66 18.67 2.15
C ARG A 130 10.66 19.56 1.42
N ARG A 131 10.25 19.16 0.22
CA ARG A 131 9.28 19.91 -0.60
C ARG A 131 7.93 20.07 0.08
N ALA A 132 7.41 19.00 0.68
CA ALA A 132 6.13 19.08 1.38
C ALA A 132 6.21 19.96 2.63
N ALA A 133 7.29 19.84 3.41
CA ALA A 133 7.51 20.70 4.57
C ALA A 133 7.65 22.18 4.17
N ALA A 134 8.41 22.47 3.11
CA ALA A 134 8.56 23.82 2.55
C ALA A 134 7.22 24.42 2.13
N GLN A 135 6.42 23.68 1.36
CA GLN A 135 5.10 24.11 0.92
C GLN A 135 4.15 24.31 2.11
N ALA A 136 4.21 23.44 3.12
CA ALA A 136 3.34 23.50 4.28
C ALA A 136 3.55 24.78 5.11
N VAL A 137 4.75 25.37 5.07
CA VAL A 137 5.10 26.60 5.79
C VAL A 137 5.32 27.82 4.87
N GLY A 138 5.16 27.66 3.55
CA GLY A 138 5.22 28.74 2.56
C GLY A 138 6.63 29.30 2.34
N ILE A 139 7.64 28.44 2.24
CA ILE A 139 9.03 28.81 1.93
C ILE A 139 9.55 28.04 0.71
N ALA A 140 10.71 28.46 0.20
CA ALA A 140 11.45 27.74 -0.83
C ALA A 140 12.00 26.41 -0.29
N THR A 141 12.12 25.38 -1.14
CA THR A 141 12.63 24.05 -0.73
C THR A 141 14.09 24.13 -0.28
N GLU A 142 14.85 25.06 -0.88
CA GLU A 142 16.25 25.37 -0.60
C GLU A 142 16.42 25.93 0.82
N SER A 143 15.37 26.54 1.39
CA SER A 143 15.33 26.99 2.77
C SER A 143 15.05 25.87 3.78
N VAL A 144 14.89 24.62 3.32
CA VAL A 144 14.72 23.43 4.17
C VAL A 144 15.99 22.59 4.18
N THR A 145 16.59 22.44 5.37
CA THR A 145 17.66 21.47 5.63
C THR A 145 17.06 20.22 6.28
N LEU A 146 17.20 19.06 5.64
CA LEU A 146 16.78 17.78 6.19
C LEU A 146 18.01 17.01 6.66
N TYR A 147 18.02 16.67 7.95
CA TYR A 147 19.00 15.81 8.58
C TYR A 147 18.44 14.38 8.64
N PRO A 148 18.99 13.43 7.86
CA PRO A 148 18.50 12.05 7.89
C PRO A 148 18.82 11.41 9.23
N VAL A 149 17.87 10.70 9.81
CA VAL A 149 18.06 9.88 11.02
C VAL A 149 17.77 8.41 10.74
N PRO A 150 18.36 7.47 11.50
CA PRO A 150 18.03 6.05 11.40
C PRO A 150 16.53 5.78 11.57
N ALA A 151 16.07 4.69 10.96
CA ALA A 151 14.67 4.31 10.89
C ALA A 151 14.45 2.96 11.62
N GLY A 152 13.56 2.91 12.61
CA GLY A 152 13.10 1.70 13.30
C GLY A 152 12.06 0.88 12.50
N GLY A 153 12.33 0.70 11.20
CA GLY A 153 11.45 0.01 10.25
C GLY A 153 10.51 0.95 9.48
N SER A 154 10.16 0.64 8.23
CA SER A 154 9.29 1.51 7.43
C SER A 154 8.28 0.73 6.60
N PHE A 155 8.77 -0.27 5.85
CA PHE A 155 7.95 -1.11 4.98
C PHE A 155 7.17 -0.33 3.90
N ASP A 156 7.66 0.84 3.49
CA ASP A 156 7.04 1.84 2.58
C ASP A 156 6.23 2.94 3.27
N ALA A 157 6.03 2.89 4.59
CA ALA A 157 5.28 3.94 5.33
C ALA A 157 5.96 5.31 5.24
N ARG A 158 7.29 5.36 5.33
CA ARG A 158 8.07 6.62 5.34
C ARG A 158 8.37 7.19 3.95
N LEU A 159 7.70 6.67 2.92
CA LEU A 159 7.51 7.41 1.68
C LEU A 159 6.40 8.46 1.82
N GLU A 160 5.47 8.25 2.77
CA GLU A 160 4.52 9.29 3.17
C GLU A 160 5.25 10.43 3.86
N LYS A 161 4.74 11.65 3.65
CA LYS A 161 5.40 12.89 4.06
C LYS A 161 4.51 13.83 4.88
N GLN A 162 3.31 13.38 5.23
CA GLN A 162 2.38 14.14 6.05
C GLN A 162 3.01 14.58 7.38
N HIS A 163 3.74 13.69 8.05
CA HIS A 163 4.42 13.99 9.31
C HIS A 163 5.41 15.16 9.17
N ALA A 164 6.15 15.24 8.05
CA ALA A 164 7.08 16.34 7.77
C ALA A 164 6.35 17.69 7.64
N SER A 165 5.21 17.72 6.95
CA SER A 165 4.37 18.91 6.83
C SER A 165 3.79 19.35 8.17
N GLU A 166 3.33 18.40 8.99
CA GLU A 166 2.71 18.67 10.29
C GLU A 166 3.72 19.28 11.27
N VAL A 167 4.88 18.63 11.47
CA VAL A 167 5.88 19.13 12.41
C VAL A 167 6.41 20.51 12.00
N ALA A 168 6.54 20.77 10.70
CA ALA A 168 6.94 22.08 10.18
C ALA A 168 5.91 23.16 10.50
N GLN A 169 4.62 22.87 10.29
CA GLN A 169 3.52 23.78 10.61
C GLN A 169 3.43 24.06 12.12
N ILE A 170 3.62 23.04 12.96
CA ILE A 170 3.61 23.18 14.42
C ILE A 170 4.81 24.01 14.89
N ALA A 171 6.02 23.73 14.41
CA ALA A 171 7.22 24.49 14.75
C ALA A 171 7.10 25.97 14.36
N LYS A 172 6.59 26.27 13.16
CA LYS A 172 6.32 27.64 12.72
C LYS A 172 5.27 28.34 13.59
N ALA A 173 4.17 27.65 13.90
CA ALA A 173 3.08 28.23 14.69
C ALA A 173 3.48 28.56 16.14
N LEU A 174 4.36 27.75 16.74
CA LEU A 174 4.80 27.93 18.12
C LEU A 174 6.10 28.73 18.28
N GLY A 175 6.82 28.98 17.18
CA GLY A 175 8.08 29.74 17.19
C GLY A 175 9.18 29.08 18.02
N ARG A 176 9.19 27.75 18.12
CA ARG A 176 10.16 26.98 18.91
C ARG A 176 10.43 25.61 18.28
N PRO A 177 11.55 24.95 18.63
CA PRO A 177 11.78 23.56 18.24
C PRO A 177 10.66 22.64 18.75
N VAL A 178 10.23 21.70 17.92
CA VAL A 178 9.14 20.76 18.22
C VAL A 178 9.56 19.36 17.84
N GLN A 179 9.39 18.41 18.76
CA GLN A 179 9.40 16.97 18.49
C GLN A 179 7.94 16.53 18.33
N LEU A 180 7.57 16.10 17.13
CA LEU A 180 6.30 15.43 16.86
C LEU A 180 6.52 13.92 16.94
N THR A 181 5.58 13.23 17.56
CA THR A 181 5.52 11.77 17.60
C THR A 181 4.05 11.41 17.55
N TRP A 182 3.66 10.63 16.54
CA TRP A 182 2.33 10.06 16.52
C TRP A 182 2.29 8.89 17.50
N SER A 183 1.26 8.82 18.33
CA SER A 183 0.96 7.59 19.06
C SER A 183 0.69 6.45 18.06
N ARG A 184 0.82 5.19 18.49
CA ARG A 184 0.51 4.04 17.62
C ARG A 184 -0.90 4.13 17.04
N PHE A 185 -1.85 4.55 17.87
CA PHE A 185 -3.25 4.65 17.48
C PHE A 185 -3.49 5.75 16.43
N GLU A 186 -2.83 6.89 16.57
CA GLU A 186 -2.91 7.97 15.58
C GLU A 186 -2.23 7.58 14.27
N GLU A 187 -1.06 6.94 14.33
CA GLU A 187 -0.39 6.45 13.13
C GLU A 187 -1.26 5.46 12.35
N MET A 188 -1.92 4.52 13.05
CA MET A 188 -2.83 3.57 12.43
C MET A 188 -4.03 4.24 11.75
N LYS A 189 -4.43 5.44 12.19
CA LYS A 189 -5.48 6.24 11.55
C LYS A 189 -4.96 7.11 10.41
N ALA A 190 -3.72 7.59 10.51
CA ALA A 190 -3.14 8.52 9.56
C ALA A 190 -2.60 7.81 8.30
N LEU A 191 -2.07 6.60 8.44
CA LEU A 191 -1.50 5.86 7.32
C LEU A 191 -2.59 5.27 6.41
N SER A 192 -2.36 5.40 5.11
CA SER A 192 -3.10 4.63 4.11
C SER A 192 -2.61 3.17 4.15
N PRO A 193 -3.49 2.16 4.17
CA PRO A 193 -3.07 0.77 4.18
C PRO A 193 -2.61 0.31 2.79
N ARG A 194 -1.90 -0.83 2.74
CA ARG A 194 -1.74 -1.61 1.52
C ARG A 194 -3.11 -1.81 0.88
N THR A 195 -3.16 -1.57 -0.42
CA THR A 195 -4.37 -1.74 -1.23
C THR A 195 -5.00 -3.13 -1.03
N PRO A 196 -6.32 -3.20 -0.74
CA PRO A 196 -7.05 -4.46 -0.82
C PRO A 196 -7.26 -4.86 -2.29
N VAL A 197 -7.34 -6.17 -2.55
CA VAL A 197 -7.37 -6.70 -3.93
C VAL A 197 -8.38 -7.84 -4.03
N GLY A 198 -9.16 -7.85 -5.12
CA GLY A 198 -9.89 -9.02 -5.59
C GLY A 198 -9.18 -9.59 -6.81
N ILE A 199 -8.93 -10.89 -6.85
CA ILE A 199 -8.23 -11.55 -7.97
C ILE A 199 -9.07 -12.71 -8.47
N ALA A 200 -9.37 -12.75 -9.76
CA ALA A 200 -9.90 -13.94 -10.42
C ALA A 200 -8.81 -14.55 -11.30
N LEU A 201 -8.48 -15.82 -11.05
CA LEU A 201 -7.55 -16.59 -11.87
C LEU A 201 -8.32 -17.68 -12.61
N THR A 202 -8.12 -17.76 -13.92
CA THR A 202 -8.69 -18.78 -14.78
C THR A 202 -7.58 -19.51 -15.52
N ALA A 203 -7.60 -20.83 -15.54
CA ALA A 203 -6.67 -21.63 -16.32
C ALA A 203 -7.37 -22.78 -17.04
N LYS A 204 -6.82 -23.16 -18.19
CA LYS A 204 -7.21 -24.39 -18.90
C LYS A 204 -6.08 -25.40 -18.85
N LEU A 205 -6.40 -26.63 -18.49
CA LEU A 205 -5.46 -27.74 -18.56
C LEU A 205 -5.54 -28.44 -19.91
N ASP A 206 -4.38 -28.84 -20.44
CA ASP A 206 -4.30 -29.78 -21.55
C ASP A 206 -4.78 -31.18 -21.12
N THR A 207 -5.54 -31.86 -21.97
CA THR A 207 -6.18 -33.14 -21.61
C THR A 207 -5.21 -34.31 -21.56
N GLY A 208 -4.03 -34.20 -22.20
CA GLY A 208 -3.01 -35.25 -22.18
C GLY A 208 -2.02 -35.07 -21.03
N THR A 209 -1.36 -33.91 -20.99
CA THR A 209 -0.29 -33.58 -20.01
C THR A 209 -0.82 -33.13 -18.66
N LEU A 210 -2.10 -32.71 -18.60
CA LEU A 210 -2.74 -32.07 -17.45
C LEU A 210 -2.01 -30.81 -16.96
N LEU A 211 -1.20 -30.19 -17.81
CA LEU A 211 -0.52 -28.93 -17.54
C LEU A 211 -1.33 -27.73 -18.08
N PRO A 212 -1.22 -26.54 -17.48
CA PRO A 212 -1.91 -25.36 -17.96
C PRO A 212 -1.41 -24.92 -19.34
N ILE A 213 -2.35 -24.71 -20.27
CA ILE A 213 -2.09 -24.19 -21.63
C ILE A 213 -2.63 -22.78 -21.83
N ALA A 214 -3.52 -22.33 -20.94
CA ALA A 214 -4.02 -20.97 -20.91
C ALA A 214 -4.15 -20.47 -19.47
N TRP A 215 -3.89 -19.19 -19.27
CA TRP A 215 -3.96 -18.50 -17.98
C TRP A 215 -4.50 -17.08 -18.17
N ARG A 216 -5.52 -16.71 -17.40
CA ARG A 216 -6.02 -15.35 -17.29
C ARG A 216 -6.01 -14.91 -15.83
N ALA A 217 -5.46 -13.73 -15.56
CA ALA A 217 -5.55 -13.06 -14.27
C ALA A 217 -6.31 -11.74 -14.41
N ARG A 218 -7.38 -11.56 -13.65
CA ARG A 218 -8.08 -10.28 -13.48
C ARG A 218 -7.87 -9.77 -12.07
N ILE A 219 -7.29 -8.58 -11.95
CA ILE A 219 -6.90 -7.98 -10.68
C ILE A 219 -7.71 -6.72 -10.46
N ALA A 220 -8.70 -6.79 -9.57
CA ALA A 220 -9.53 -5.67 -9.18
C ALA A 220 -8.96 -4.97 -7.95
N CYS A 221 -8.47 -3.75 -8.14
CA CYS A 221 -8.00 -2.87 -7.07
C CYS A 221 -7.88 -1.42 -7.56
N PRO A 222 -7.75 -0.45 -6.65
CA PRO A 222 -7.31 0.90 -7.00
C PRO A 222 -6.03 0.93 -7.82
N ALA A 223 -5.91 1.91 -8.71
CA ALA A 223 -4.68 2.32 -9.40
C ALA A 223 -3.68 2.96 -8.42
N THR A 224 -3.27 2.15 -7.44
CA THR A 224 -2.57 2.56 -6.23
C THR A 224 -1.24 3.21 -6.55
N MET A 225 -0.52 2.71 -7.55
CA MET A 225 0.80 3.22 -7.92
C MET A 225 0.72 4.55 -8.66
N ARG A 226 -0.31 4.75 -9.48
CA ARG A 226 -0.59 6.06 -10.08
C ARG A 226 -0.96 7.09 -9.02
N GLU A 227 -1.92 6.76 -8.15
CA GLU A 227 -2.34 7.62 -7.05
C GLU A 227 -1.15 7.97 -6.16
N PHE A 228 -0.44 6.96 -5.67
CA PHE A 228 0.73 7.12 -4.81
C PHE A 228 1.83 7.93 -5.48
N GLY A 229 2.10 7.72 -6.78
CA GLY A 229 3.07 8.48 -7.56
C GLY A 229 2.72 9.97 -7.62
N ALA A 230 1.45 10.31 -7.88
CA ALA A 230 0.99 11.69 -7.86
C ALA A 230 1.15 12.34 -6.48
N ARG A 231 0.81 11.60 -5.41
CA ARG A 231 1.05 12.05 -4.04
C ARG A 231 2.54 12.28 -3.82
N LEU A 232 3.41 11.30 -4.12
CA LEU A 232 4.84 11.32 -3.83
C LEU A 232 5.58 12.42 -4.61
N PHE A 233 5.47 12.42 -5.94
CA PHE A 233 6.31 13.21 -6.84
C PHE A 233 5.72 14.58 -7.20
N ALA A 234 4.40 14.66 -7.38
CA ALA A 234 3.73 15.92 -7.71
C ALA A 234 3.23 16.68 -6.46
N ASN A 235 3.42 16.11 -5.27
CA ASN A 235 2.88 16.62 -4.01
C ASN A 235 1.36 16.88 -4.05
N ALA A 236 0.63 16.09 -4.85
CA ALA A 236 -0.82 16.19 -4.95
C ALA A 236 -1.48 15.81 -3.61
N THR A 237 -2.62 16.43 -3.31
CA THR A 237 -3.45 16.00 -2.18
C THR A 237 -3.98 14.59 -2.43
N PRO A 238 -4.28 13.82 -1.37
CA PRO A 238 -4.88 12.49 -1.52
C PRO A 238 -6.12 12.47 -2.42
N GLU A 239 -6.98 13.48 -2.30
CA GLU A 239 -8.21 13.57 -3.09
C GLU A 239 -7.92 13.82 -4.58
N ALA A 240 -7.00 14.74 -4.89
CA ALA A 240 -6.64 15.05 -6.28
C ALA A 240 -5.91 13.88 -6.94
N ALA A 241 -5.00 13.23 -6.21
CA ALA A 241 -4.28 12.05 -6.71
C ALA A 241 -5.23 10.89 -7.04
N ARG A 242 -6.22 10.64 -6.18
CA ARG A 242 -7.25 9.63 -6.43
C ARG A 242 -8.13 9.97 -7.61
N ALA A 243 -8.58 11.22 -7.70
CA ALA A 243 -9.43 11.66 -8.81
C ALA A 243 -8.69 11.49 -10.15
N ALA A 244 -7.39 11.80 -10.19
CA ALA A 244 -6.56 11.63 -11.37
C ALA A 244 -6.29 10.15 -11.73
N ALA A 245 -6.30 9.24 -10.76
CA ALA A 245 -6.06 7.81 -10.97
C ALA A 245 -7.35 6.99 -11.16
N ALA A 246 -8.52 7.60 -10.96
CA ALA A 246 -9.80 6.91 -11.00
C ALA A 246 -10.10 6.38 -12.41
N GLY A 247 -10.38 5.08 -12.53
CA GLY A 247 -10.68 4.43 -13.80
C GLY A 247 -9.46 4.14 -14.69
N GLU A 248 -8.28 4.61 -14.30
CA GLU A 248 -7.05 4.41 -15.07
C GLU A 248 -6.40 3.06 -14.76
N ALA A 249 -5.97 2.34 -15.80
CA ALA A 249 -5.27 1.08 -15.63
C ALA A 249 -3.85 1.28 -15.07
N ASP A 250 -3.43 0.45 -14.13
CA ASP A 250 -2.16 0.53 -13.42
C ASP A 250 -1.38 -0.79 -13.57
N PRO A 251 -0.45 -0.89 -14.54
CA PRO A 251 0.35 -2.09 -14.74
C PRO A 251 1.16 -2.49 -13.50
N LEU A 252 1.57 -1.53 -12.67
CA LEU A 252 2.34 -1.80 -11.45
C LEU A 252 1.48 -2.41 -10.34
N ALA A 253 0.15 -2.27 -10.41
CA ALA A 253 -0.80 -2.99 -9.56
C ALA A 253 -0.97 -4.46 -9.99
N CYS A 254 -0.36 -4.89 -11.09
CA CYS A 254 -0.41 -6.26 -11.60
C CYS A 254 0.97 -6.92 -11.67
N GLU A 255 2.02 -6.29 -11.12
CA GLU A 255 3.36 -6.88 -11.12
C GLU A 255 3.37 -8.28 -10.50
N GLY A 256 4.08 -9.20 -11.14
CA GLY A 256 4.15 -10.61 -10.73
C GLY A 256 2.94 -11.47 -11.09
N ALA A 257 1.91 -10.93 -11.77
CA ALA A 257 0.74 -11.69 -12.18
C ALA A 257 0.94 -12.53 -13.45
N VAL A 258 1.98 -12.24 -14.24
CA VAL A 258 2.45 -13.15 -15.28
C VAL A 258 3.17 -14.31 -14.57
N PRO A 259 2.66 -15.55 -14.66
CA PRO A 259 3.28 -16.67 -13.97
C PRO A 259 4.69 -16.94 -14.52
N PRO A 260 5.63 -17.41 -13.68
CA PRO A 260 6.98 -17.76 -14.13
C PRO A 260 7.05 -19.08 -14.91
N TYR A 261 5.89 -19.62 -15.29
CA TYR A 261 5.71 -20.91 -15.95
C TYR A 261 5.58 -20.71 -17.47
N GLY A 262 6.06 -21.67 -18.26
CA GLY A 262 6.00 -21.71 -19.72
C GLY A 262 4.60 -22.02 -20.26
N ILE A 263 3.59 -21.26 -19.84
CA ILE A 263 2.21 -21.36 -20.32
C ILE A 263 2.10 -20.58 -21.63
N ALA A 264 1.61 -21.24 -22.70
CA ALA A 264 1.63 -20.68 -24.05
C ALA A 264 0.69 -19.47 -24.24
N ASN A 265 -0.43 -19.43 -23.52
CA ASN A 265 -1.42 -18.37 -23.62
C ASN A 265 -1.61 -17.72 -22.24
N VAL A 266 -1.22 -16.47 -22.09
CA VAL A 266 -1.30 -15.72 -20.81
C VAL A 266 -1.90 -14.34 -21.05
N ALA A 267 -2.88 -13.97 -20.22
CA ALA A 267 -3.45 -12.62 -20.20
C ALA A 267 -3.50 -12.13 -18.75
N VAL A 268 -3.08 -10.90 -18.54
CA VAL A 268 -3.23 -10.20 -17.26
C VAL A 268 -4.01 -8.91 -17.52
N GLU A 269 -5.04 -8.69 -16.72
CA GLU A 269 -5.94 -7.56 -16.82
C GLU A 269 -6.02 -6.84 -15.47
N HIS A 270 -5.88 -5.51 -15.51
CA HIS A 270 -6.20 -4.66 -14.36
C HIS A 270 -7.64 -4.18 -14.46
N VAL A 271 -8.41 -4.40 -13.40
CA VAL A 271 -9.78 -3.86 -13.25
C VAL A 271 -9.71 -2.70 -12.24
N PRO A 272 -9.63 -1.44 -12.70
CA PRO A 272 -9.47 -0.31 -11.79
C PRO A 272 -10.73 -0.08 -10.95
N VAL A 273 -10.59 -0.12 -9.62
CA VAL A 273 -11.68 0.14 -8.67
C VAL A 273 -11.38 1.37 -7.84
N THR A 274 -12.29 2.35 -7.82
CA THR A 274 -12.12 3.56 -7.01
C THR A 274 -12.67 3.35 -5.60
N LEU A 275 -11.81 3.50 -4.59
CA LEU A 275 -12.23 3.46 -3.17
C LEU A 275 -12.34 4.88 -2.59
N PRO A 276 -13.22 5.09 -1.59
CA PRO A 276 -13.36 6.38 -0.92
C PRO A 276 -12.27 6.60 0.14
N MET A 277 -11.16 5.87 0.11
CA MET A 277 -9.91 6.14 0.82
C MET A 277 -8.69 6.02 -0.10
N SER A 278 -7.57 6.64 0.28
CA SER A 278 -6.28 6.42 -0.38
C SER A 278 -5.70 5.07 0.04
N THR A 279 -4.86 4.50 -0.82
CA THR A 279 -4.11 3.27 -0.56
C THR A 279 -2.61 3.52 -0.73
N ALA A 280 -1.80 2.65 -0.15
CA ALA A 280 -0.36 2.78 -0.12
C ALA A 280 0.34 1.53 -0.64
N ARG A 281 1.63 1.73 -0.95
CA ARG A 281 2.61 0.65 -1.07
C ARG A 281 2.83 0.00 0.28
N LEU A 282 3.15 -1.28 0.29
CA LEU A 282 3.67 -2.01 1.45
C LEU A 282 4.71 -2.98 0.90
N ARG A 283 5.81 -3.19 1.64
CA ARG A 283 6.89 -4.10 1.23
C ARG A 283 6.36 -5.39 0.60
N GLY A 284 6.81 -5.68 -0.62
CA GLY A 284 6.34 -6.79 -1.46
C GLY A 284 5.40 -6.34 -2.57
N ASN A 285 4.64 -5.25 -2.39
CA ASN A 285 3.74 -4.64 -3.38
C ASN A 285 2.86 -5.67 -4.09
N ALA A 286 2.63 -5.52 -5.40
CA ALA A 286 1.83 -6.47 -6.17
C ALA A 286 2.37 -7.90 -6.18
N PRO A 287 3.69 -8.12 -6.34
CA PRO A 287 4.27 -9.46 -6.27
C PRO A 287 3.87 -10.27 -5.03
N ALA A 288 3.63 -9.63 -3.89
CA ALA A 288 3.21 -10.34 -2.69
C ALA A 288 1.81 -10.99 -2.82
N TYR A 289 0.83 -10.28 -3.37
CA TYR A 289 -0.52 -10.82 -3.54
C TYR A 289 -0.69 -11.61 -4.83
N THR A 290 0.02 -11.27 -5.89
CA THR A 290 -0.02 -12.01 -7.15
C THR A 290 0.68 -13.35 -7.02
N ALA A 291 1.81 -13.44 -6.29
CA ALA A 291 2.45 -14.72 -5.99
C ALA A 291 1.56 -15.59 -5.10
N PHE A 292 0.95 -15.04 -4.04
CA PHE A 292 0.03 -15.79 -3.19
C PHE A 292 -1.13 -16.40 -4.01
N ALA A 293 -1.81 -15.61 -4.83
CA ALA A 293 -2.93 -16.10 -5.64
C ALA A 293 -2.47 -17.10 -6.69
N SER A 294 -1.40 -16.79 -7.44
CA SER A 294 -0.91 -17.65 -8.53
C SER A 294 -0.42 -18.99 -8.01
N GLU A 295 0.40 -19.00 -6.96
CA GLU A 295 0.95 -20.23 -6.40
C GLU A 295 -0.09 -21.08 -5.68
N SER A 296 -1.07 -20.45 -5.01
CA SER A 296 -2.21 -21.18 -4.43
C SER A 296 -3.06 -21.82 -5.53
N PHE A 297 -3.31 -21.10 -6.63
CA PHE A 297 -4.06 -21.65 -7.74
C PHE A 297 -3.30 -22.79 -8.45
N VAL A 298 -1.98 -22.69 -8.56
CA VAL A 298 -1.13 -23.78 -9.06
C VAL A 298 -1.26 -25.04 -8.18
N ASP A 299 -1.28 -24.91 -6.86
CA ASP A 299 -1.53 -26.05 -5.96
C ASP A 299 -2.92 -26.66 -6.15
N GLU A 300 -3.94 -25.83 -6.39
CA GLU A 300 -5.28 -26.32 -6.73
C GLU A 300 -5.31 -27.07 -8.06
N LEU A 301 -4.61 -26.58 -9.07
CA LEU A 301 -4.50 -27.23 -10.37
C LEU A 301 -3.71 -28.56 -10.26
N ALA A 302 -2.62 -28.58 -9.49
CA ALA A 302 -1.84 -29.80 -9.23
C ALA A 302 -2.71 -30.88 -8.57
N ARG A 303 -3.48 -30.51 -7.54
CA ARG A 303 -4.42 -31.42 -6.86
C ARG A 303 -5.49 -31.96 -7.81
N ARG A 304 -6.05 -31.11 -8.67
CA ARG A 304 -7.05 -31.52 -9.68
C ARG A 304 -6.43 -32.46 -10.72
N ALA A 305 -5.18 -32.25 -11.08
CA ALA A 305 -4.43 -33.12 -11.98
C ALA A 305 -3.96 -34.43 -11.31
N GLY A 306 -4.14 -34.58 -9.99
CA GLY A 306 -3.61 -35.73 -9.24
C GLY A 306 -2.09 -35.79 -9.24
N ARG A 307 -1.42 -34.64 -9.30
CA ARG A 307 0.04 -34.52 -9.41
C ARG A 307 0.63 -33.89 -8.15
N ASP A 308 1.80 -34.39 -7.76
CA ASP A 308 2.63 -33.76 -6.74
C ASP A 308 2.89 -32.28 -7.08
N PRO A 309 2.68 -31.33 -6.14
CA PRO A 309 2.76 -29.89 -6.41
C PRO A 309 4.16 -29.40 -6.77
N LEU A 310 5.22 -30.06 -6.29
CA LEU A 310 6.61 -29.72 -6.64
C LEU A 310 6.93 -30.14 -8.09
N LEU A 311 6.61 -31.38 -8.44
CA LEU A 311 6.77 -31.93 -9.79
C LEU A 311 5.86 -31.23 -10.80
N PHE A 312 4.67 -30.82 -10.39
CA PHE A 312 3.76 -30.02 -11.22
C PHE A 312 4.40 -28.70 -11.62
N ARG A 313 4.95 -27.95 -10.66
CA ARG A 313 5.71 -26.70 -10.94
C ARG A 313 6.90 -26.95 -11.84
N LEU A 314 7.73 -27.94 -11.51
CA LEU A 314 8.91 -28.30 -12.32
C LEU A 314 8.53 -28.64 -13.77
N GLY A 315 7.40 -29.32 -13.97
CA GLY A 315 6.88 -29.65 -15.30
C GLY A 315 6.43 -28.43 -16.12
N MET A 316 6.16 -27.30 -15.47
CA MET A 316 5.72 -26.06 -16.13
C MET A 316 6.84 -25.02 -16.29
N LEU A 317 8.01 -25.18 -15.66
CA LEU A 317 9.04 -24.13 -15.65
C LEU A 317 9.72 -23.88 -17.00
N GLY A 318 9.58 -24.79 -17.97
CA GLY A 318 10.20 -24.67 -19.29
C GLY A 318 11.70 -24.33 -19.21
N GLU A 319 12.12 -23.25 -19.86
CA GLU A 319 13.51 -22.77 -19.95
C GLU A 319 13.97 -21.93 -18.74
N ALA A 320 13.49 -22.24 -17.52
CA ALA A 320 13.86 -21.53 -16.30
C ALA A 320 14.75 -22.38 -15.35
N PRO A 321 16.01 -22.69 -15.73
CA PRO A 321 16.87 -23.61 -14.98
C PRO A 321 17.19 -23.13 -13.57
N ARG A 322 17.28 -21.81 -13.36
CA ARG A 322 17.53 -21.22 -12.03
C ARG A 322 16.36 -21.45 -11.07
N LEU A 323 15.11 -21.32 -11.55
CA LEU A 323 13.93 -21.58 -10.74
C LEU A 323 13.80 -23.08 -10.43
N ALA A 324 14.09 -23.94 -11.41
CA ALA A 324 14.08 -25.38 -11.23
C ALA A 324 15.10 -25.82 -10.18
N GLU A 325 16.30 -25.24 -10.19
CA GLU A 325 17.32 -25.52 -9.18
C GLU A 325 16.90 -25.08 -7.77
N VAL A 326 16.27 -23.91 -7.63
CA VAL A 326 15.74 -23.44 -6.34
C VAL A 326 14.70 -24.44 -5.80
N LEU A 327 13.73 -24.83 -6.62
CA LEU A 327 12.69 -25.79 -6.21
C LEU A 327 13.29 -27.15 -5.82
N ARG A 328 14.21 -27.69 -6.63
CA ARG A 328 14.89 -28.97 -6.33
C ARG A 328 15.70 -28.90 -5.05
N ARG A 329 16.41 -27.79 -4.82
CA ARG A 329 17.25 -27.62 -3.64
C ARG A 329 16.42 -27.45 -2.38
N VAL A 330 15.35 -26.66 -2.43
CA VAL A 330 14.42 -26.51 -1.29
C VAL A 330 13.71 -27.84 -1.02
N GLY A 331 13.25 -28.56 -2.03
CA GLY A 331 12.65 -29.89 -1.88
C GLY A 331 13.62 -30.88 -1.21
N ARG A 332 14.90 -30.88 -1.59
CA ARG A 332 15.93 -31.72 -0.96
C ARG A 332 16.21 -31.32 0.50
N ILE A 333 16.39 -30.04 0.78
CA ILE A 333 16.70 -29.55 2.13
C ILE A 333 15.50 -29.73 3.06
N GLY A 334 14.29 -29.55 2.54
CA GLY A 334 13.04 -29.75 3.26
C GLY A 334 12.55 -31.20 3.30
N GLU A 335 13.34 -32.16 2.77
CA GLU A 335 13.02 -33.58 2.73
C GLU A 335 11.63 -33.90 2.15
N TRP A 336 11.24 -33.18 1.08
CA TRP A 336 9.95 -33.37 0.42
C TRP A 336 9.83 -34.78 -0.16
N ASP A 337 8.82 -35.53 0.28
CA ASP A 337 8.57 -36.93 -0.07
C ASP A 337 7.27 -37.16 -0.87
N GLY A 338 6.45 -36.12 -1.05
CA GLY A 338 5.24 -36.15 -1.89
C GLY A 338 3.97 -35.64 -1.19
#